data_AF-A0A0C3KS42-F1
#
_entry.id   AF-A0A0C3KS42-F1
#
_cell.length_a   1.000
_cell.length_b   1.000
_cell.length_c   1.000
_cell.angle_alpha   90.00
_cell.angle_beta   90.00
_cell.angle_gamma   90.00
#
_symmetry.space_group_name_H-M   'P 1'
#
loop_
_entity.id
_entity.type
_entity.pdbx_description
1 polymer ?
#
loop_
_entity_poly.entity_id
_entity_poly.type
_entity_poly.pdbx_seq_one_letter_code
_entity_poly.pdbx_strand_id
1 'polypeptide(L)'
;MIELSYALRSKPLWWAKLKDPVIRSKWKAEALEHVIQGEKLTEAEVNWVLDELEGYAKMRDEATGIQPSCHVRIWESDELVSQHLRSRLGSAAAVLENVPEEEKDWHPGSYNRVLDLVHPSLFCAVYGRTQFWDSWI
;
A
#
# COMPACT_ATOMS: atom_id res chain seq x y z
N MET A 1 10.18 -13.76 11.20
CA MET A 1 9.26 -12.96 12.05
C MET A 1 8.69 -11.74 11.31
N ILE A 2 9.48 -10.70 11.02
CA ILE A 2 9.00 -9.48 10.33
C ILE A 2 8.38 -9.79 8.96
N GLU A 3 9.02 -10.68 8.19
CA GLU A 3 8.55 -11.06 6.85
C GLU A 3 7.18 -11.77 6.86
N LEU A 4 6.92 -12.64 7.85
CA LEU A 4 5.61 -13.28 8.01
C LEU A 4 4.55 -12.26 8.42
N SER A 5 4.84 -11.39 9.39
CA SER A 5 3.94 -10.32 9.83
C SER A 5 3.60 -9.39 8.65
N TYR A 6 4.60 -9.01 7.85
CA TYR A 6 4.45 -8.24 6.63
C TYR A 6 3.53 -8.95 5.62
N ALA A 7 3.82 -10.21 5.28
CA ALA A 7 3.08 -10.96 4.29
C ALA A 7 1.60 -11.14 4.66
N LEU A 8 1.31 -11.34 5.95
CA LEU A 8 -0.06 -11.46 6.45
C LEU A 8 -0.80 -10.12 6.46
N ARG A 9 -0.15 -9.02 6.90
CA ARG A 9 -0.77 -7.69 6.98
C ARG A 9 -0.92 -7.00 5.61
N SER A 10 -0.18 -7.45 4.60
CA SER A 10 -0.39 -7.03 3.21
C SER A 10 -1.62 -7.68 2.55
N LYS A 11 -2.29 -8.65 3.20
CA LYS A 11 -3.54 -9.24 2.68
C LYS A 11 -4.72 -8.27 2.89
N PRO A 12 -5.62 -8.10 1.91
CA PRO A 12 -6.79 -7.26 2.09
C PRO A 12 -7.68 -7.79 3.22
N LEU A 13 -8.17 -6.88 4.06
CA LEU A 13 -9.02 -7.15 5.22
C LEU A 13 -8.39 -8.13 6.23
N TRP A 14 -7.07 -8.16 6.36
CA TRP A 14 -6.37 -9.11 7.23
C TRP A 14 -6.84 -9.05 8.69
N TRP A 15 -7.14 -7.86 9.21
CA TRP A 15 -7.58 -7.63 10.60
C TRP A 15 -8.92 -8.30 10.91
N ALA A 16 -9.81 -8.37 9.92
CA ALA A 16 -11.09 -9.05 10.04
C ALA A 16 -10.92 -10.56 9.87
N LYS A 17 -10.13 -10.97 8.87
CA LYS A 17 -9.82 -12.38 8.58
C LYS A 17 -9.09 -13.09 9.73
N LEU A 18 -8.25 -12.38 10.47
CA LEU A 18 -7.55 -12.92 11.63
C LEU A 18 -8.50 -13.42 12.73
N LYS A 19 -9.68 -12.80 12.85
CA LYS A 19 -10.71 -13.18 13.84
C LYS A 19 -11.42 -14.48 13.48
N ASP A 20 -11.33 -14.93 12.23
CA ASP A 20 -11.90 -16.20 11.79
C ASP A 20 -10.95 -17.36 12.19
N PRO A 21 -11.38 -18.28 13.07
CA PRO A 21 -10.54 -19.38 13.53
C PRO A 21 -10.10 -20.32 12.41
N VAL A 22 -10.88 -20.43 11.32
CA VAL A 22 -10.55 -21.25 10.15
C VAL A 22 -9.41 -20.60 9.37
N ILE A 23 -9.51 -19.29 9.12
CA ILE A 23 -8.47 -18.55 8.40
C ILE A 23 -7.19 -18.48 9.24
N ARG A 24 -7.31 -18.24 10.55
CA ARG A 24 -6.15 -18.24 11.46
C ARG A 24 -5.43 -19.58 11.47
N SER A 25 -6.19 -20.69 11.56
CA SER A 25 -5.63 -22.04 11.49
C SER A 25 -4.94 -22.32 10.15
N LYS A 26 -5.54 -21.86 9.05
CA LYS A 26 -4.96 -21.98 7.71
C LYS A 26 -3.64 -21.21 7.58
N TRP A 27 -3.60 -19.94 8.00
CA TRP A 27 -2.38 -19.14 7.97
C TRP A 27 -1.28 -19.72 8.87
N LYS A 28 -1.65 -20.31 10.02
CA LYS A 28 -0.71 -21.03 10.86
C LYS A 28 -0.08 -22.22 10.14
N ALA A 29 -0.89 -23.05 9.47
CA ALA A 29 -0.41 -24.19 8.71
C ALA A 29 0.50 -23.75 7.54
N GLU A 30 0.08 -22.75 6.76
CA GLU A 30 0.89 -22.17 5.68
C GLU A 30 2.23 -21.63 6.20
N ALA A 31 2.22 -20.91 7.33
CA ALA A 31 3.43 -20.33 7.91
C ALA A 31 4.44 -21.37 8.42
N LEU A 32 3.97 -22.53 8.89
CA LEU A 32 4.83 -23.65 9.33
C LEU A 32 5.50 -24.39 8.16
N GLU A 33 4.89 -24.35 6.97
CA GLU A 33 5.47 -24.91 5.76
C GLU A 33 6.46 -23.95 5.09
N HIS A 34 6.31 -22.65 5.34
CA HIS A 34 7.19 -21.62 4.79
C HIS A 34 8.59 -21.63 5.42
N VAL A 35 9.59 -21.51 4.55
CA VAL A 35 11.00 -21.35 4.90
C VAL A 35 11.36 -19.88 4.80
N ILE A 36 11.83 -19.29 5.89
CA ILE A 36 12.27 -17.89 5.97
C ILE A 36 13.77 -17.91 6.23
N GLN A 37 14.54 -17.22 5.38
CA GLN A 37 16.01 -17.16 5.49
C GLN A 37 16.72 -18.55 5.54
N GLY A 38 16.11 -19.57 4.93
CA GLY A 38 16.66 -20.92 4.87
C GLY A 38 16.23 -21.84 6.02
N GLU A 39 15.47 -21.33 7.01
CA GLU A 39 14.98 -22.12 8.14
C GLU A 39 13.44 -22.13 8.19
N LYS A 40 12.88 -23.21 8.73
CA LYS A 40 11.44 -23.28 9.02
C LYS A 40 11.14 -22.56 10.33
N LEU A 41 10.03 -21.84 10.36
CA LEU A 41 9.54 -21.27 11.60
C LEU A 41 9.05 -22.36 12.54
N THR A 42 9.32 -22.17 13.83
CA THR A 42 8.75 -22.98 14.90
C THR A 42 7.29 -22.59 15.16
N GLU A 43 6.53 -23.50 15.76
CA GLU A 43 5.14 -23.21 16.13
C GLU A 43 5.02 -22.03 17.10
N ALA A 44 5.98 -21.88 18.03
CA ALA A 44 6.01 -20.77 18.96
C ALA A 44 6.19 -19.42 18.25
N GLU A 45 7.08 -19.35 17.25
CA GLU A 45 7.29 -18.14 16.45
C GLU A 45 6.06 -17.78 15.61
N VAL A 46 5.42 -18.76 14.98
CA VAL A 46 4.19 -18.54 14.20
C VAL A 46 3.07 -18.04 15.11
N ASN A 47 2.86 -18.68 16.27
CA ASN A 47 1.86 -18.23 17.23
C ASN A 47 2.14 -16.79 17.71
N TRP A 48 3.40 -16.47 18.01
CA TRP A 48 3.79 -15.13 18.41
C TRP A 48 3.45 -14.08 17.34
N VAL A 49 3.70 -14.36 16.06
CA VAL A 49 3.34 -13.43 14.97
C VAL A 49 1.82 -13.27 14.88
N LEU A 50 1.05 -14.35 15.00
CA LEU A 50 -0.40 -14.27 14.96
C LEU A 50 -0.97 -13.46 16.14
N ASP A 51 -0.36 -13.57 17.32
CA ASP A 51 -0.74 -12.78 18.50
C ASP A 51 -0.32 -11.30 18.36
N GLU A 52 0.85 -11.02 17.79
CA GLU A 52 1.29 -9.66 17.43
C GLU A 52 0.27 -8.99 16.50
N LEU A 53 -0.22 -9.73 15.50
CA LEU A 53 -1.23 -9.26 14.56
C LEU A 53 -2.53 -8.82 15.24
N GLU A 54 -2.94 -9.46 16.35
CA GLU A 54 -4.09 -8.99 17.12
C GLU A 54 -3.83 -7.62 17.75
N GLY A 55 -2.60 -7.37 18.20
CA GLY A 55 -2.16 -6.06 18.68
C GLY A 55 -2.31 -5.00 17.61
N TYR A 56 -1.81 -5.26 16.40
CA TYR A 56 -1.96 -4.35 15.26
C TYR A 56 -3.42 -4.16 14.85
N ALA A 57 -4.24 -5.20 14.89
CA ALA A 57 -5.65 -5.11 14.53
C ALA A 57 -6.43 -4.17 15.47
N LYS A 58 -6.03 -4.10 16.75
CA LYS A 58 -6.60 -3.16 17.74
C LYS A 58 -6.16 -1.71 17.54
N MET A 59 -5.06 -1.47 16.83
CA MET A 59 -4.58 -0.11 16.52
C MET A 59 -5.29 0.50 15.32
N ARG A 60 -6.05 -0.30 14.55
CA ARG A 60 -6.83 0.20 13.42
C ARG A 60 -8.00 1.04 13.92
N ASP A 61 -8.16 2.24 13.37
CA ASP A 61 -9.35 3.05 13.55
C ASP A 61 -10.45 2.58 12.58
N GLU A 62 -11.61 2.22 13.11
CA GLU A 62 -12.75 1.77 12.32
C GLU A 62 -13.42 2.91 11.53
N ALA A 63 -13.35 4.15 12.01
CA ALA A 63 -14.01 5.29 11.38
C ALA A 63 -13.24 5.84 10.16
N THR A 64 -11.91 5.81 10.23
CA THR A 64 -11.03 6.38 9.20
C THR A 64 -10.29 5.33 8.38
N GLY A 65 -10.36 4.05 8.79
CA GLY A 65 -9.60 2.95 8.22
C GLY A 65 -8.09 3.03 8.46
N ILE A 66 -7.61 4.01 9.24
CA ILE A 66 -6.19 4.21 9.53
C ILE A 66 -5.65 3.01 10.30
N GLN A 67 -4.58 2.41 9.81
CA GLN A 67 -3.90 1.27 10.44
C GLN A 67 -2.37 1.37 10.34
N PRO A 68 -1.63 0.69 11.22
CA PRO A 68 -0.19 0.53 11.06
C PRO A 68 0.14 -0.22 9.78
N SER A 69 1.00 0.36 8.95
CA SER A 69 1.51 -0.28 7.75
C SER A 69 2.43 -1.46 8.10
N CYS A 70 2.71 -2.29 7.10
CA CYS A 70 3.70 -3.35 7.19
C CYS A 70 5.13 -2.86 7.48
N HIS A 71 5.37 -1.55 7.34
CA HIS A 71 6.63 -0.87 7.70
C HIS A 71 6.54 -0.10 9.02
N VAL A 72 7.62 -0.13 9.79
CA VAL A 72 7.70 0.51 11.11
C VAL A 72 7.50 2.02 10.99
N ARG A 73 6.67 2.59 11.88
CA ARG A 73 6.32 4.03 11.95
C ARG A 73 5.58 4.59 10.74
N ILE A 74 5.12 3.74 9.82
CA ILE A 74 4.28 4.14 8.70
C ILE A 74 2.83 3.76 9.02
N TRP A 75 1.90 4.67 8.73
CA TRP A 75 0.46 4.46 8.85
C TRP A 75 -0.18 4.62 7.47
N GLU A 76 -1.25 3.88 7.22
CA GLU A 76 -1.94 3.83 5.93
C GLU A 76 -3.46 3.74 6.12
N SER A 77 -4.21 4.15 5.10
CA SER A 77 -5.67 3.97 5.02
C SER A 77 -6.12 3.93 3.57
N ASP A 78 -6.97 2.97 3.24
CA ASP A 78 -7.67 2.90 1.94
C ASP A 78 -9.01 3.66 1.93
N GLU A 79 -9.43 4.23 3.07
CA GLU A 79 -10.77 4.80 3.27
C GLU A 79 -10.79 6.33 3.30
N LEU A 80 -9.66 6.97 3.65
CA LEU A 80 -9.58 8.44 3.75
C LEU A 80 -9.84 9.15 2.41
N VAL A 81 -9.48 8.53 1.29
CA VAL A 81 -9.68 9.09 -0.04
C VAL A 81 -11.02 8.61 -0.59
N SER A 82 -12.00 9.52 -0.65
CA SER A 82 -13.32 9.19 -1.18
C SER A 82 -13.25 8.62 -2.62
N GLN A 83 -14.13 7.67 -2.93
CA GLN A 83 -14.25 7.10 -4.27
C GLN A 83 -14.51 8.18 -5.34
N HIS A 84 -15.31 9.20 -4.99
CA HIS A 84 -15.57 10.34 -5.87
C HIS A 84 -14.29 11.13 -6.18
N LEU A 85 -13.47 11.46 -5.18
CA LEU A 85 -12.21 12.18 -5.40
C LEU A 85 -11.24 11.33 -6.25
N ARG A 86 -11.11 10.04 -5.93
CA ARG A 86 -10.29 9.10 -6.70
C ARG A 86 -10.74 9.01 -8.16
N SER A 87 -12.04 8.90 -8.40
CA SER A 87 -12.61 8.84 -9.75
C SER A 87 -12.36 10.14 -10.51
N ARG A 88 -12.57 11.31 -9.87
CA ARG A 88 -12.27 12.61 -10.46
C ARG A 88 -10.79 12.76 -10.82
N LEU A 89 -9.89 12.32 -9.95
CA LEU A 89 -8.45 12.32 -10.23
C LEU A 89 -8.12 11.45 -11.44
N GLY A 90 -8.68 10.24 -11.51
CA GLY A 90 -8.52 9.34 -12.65
C GLY A 90 -9.03 9.96 -13.95
N SER A 91 -10.22 10.57 -13.95
CA SER A 91 -10.75 11.26 -15.13
C SER A 91 -9.92 12.46 -15.56
N ALA A 92 -9.36 13.22 -14.61
CA ALA A 92 -8.47 14.33 -14.92
C ALA A 92 -7.12 13.85 -15.50
N ALA A 93 -6.55 12.79 -14.93
CA ALA A 93 -5.31 12.18 -15.41
C ALA A 93 -5.47 11.53 -16.79
N ALA A 94 -6.64 10.95 -17.06
CA ALA A 94 -6.96 10.32 -18.34
C ALA A 94 -6.86 11.28 -19.54
N VAL A 95 -6.98 12.60 -19.33
CA VAL A 95 -6.75 13.61 -20.39
C VAL A 95 -5.29 13.62 -20.85
N LEU A 96 -4.36 13.39 -19.93
CA LEU A 96 -2.92 13.32 -20.21
C LEU A 96 -2.50 11.93 -20.71
N GLU A 97 -3.19 10.88 -20.24
CA GLU A 97 -2.88 9.50 -20.60
C GLU A 97 -3.38 9.12 -22.01
N ASN A 98 -4.56 9.61 -22.40
CA ASN A 98 -5.21 9.23 -23.66
C ASN A 98 -4.79 10.13 -24.83
N VAL A 99 -3.48 10.21 -25.05
CA VAL A 99 -2.87 10.83 -26.24
C VAL A 99 -2.55 9.75 -27.29
N PRO A 100 -2.35 10.11 -28.58
CA PRO A 100 -1.85 9.18 -29.60
C PRO A 100 -0.57 8.47 -29.14
N GLU A 101 -0.34 7.24 -29.59
CA GLU A 101 0.77 6.41 -29.11
C GLU A 101 2.14 7.07 -29.39
N GLU A 102 2.25 7.79 -30.50
CA GLU A 102 3.41 8.58 -30.88
C GLU A 102 3.70 9.78 -29.96
N GLU A 103 2.71 10.24 -29.19
CA GLU A 103 2.82 11.35 -28.24
C GLU A 103 3.02 10.86 -26.79
N LYS A 104 2.96 9.55 -26.54
CA LYS A 104 3.18 9.00 -25.20
C LYS A 104 4.62 9.12 -24.76
N ASP A 105 4.83 9.79 -23.63
CA ASP A 105 6.15 9.96 -22.99
C ASP A 105 6.51 8.74 -22.14
N TRP A 106 7.00 7.68 -22.80
CA TRP A 106 7.44 6.47 -22.11
C TRP A 106 8.77 6.70 -21.39
N HIS A 107 8.80 6.42 -20.09
CA HIS A 107 9.97 6.64 -19.26
C HIS A 107 11.19 5.89 -19.81
N PRO A 108 12.35 6.55 -20.02
CA PRO A 108 13.55 5.91 -20.53
C PRO A 108 13.98 4.70 -19.69
N GLY A 109 14.32 3.58 -20.36
CA GLY A 109 14.73 2.35 -19.68
C GLY A 109 13.59 1.54 -19.04
N SER A 110 12.33 1.97 -19.17
CA SER A 110 11.17 1.23 -18.65
C SER A 110 10.66 0.11 -19.56
N TYR A 111 11.17 -0.01 -20.79
CA TYR A 111 10.63 -0.90 -21.83
C TYR A 111 9.13 -0.67 -22.10
N ASN A 112 8.71 0.59 -22.16
CA ASN A 112 7.32 1.02 -22.36
C ASN A 112 6.37 0.44 -21.30
N ARG A 113 6.79 0.46 -20.03
CA ARG A 113 5.98 0.01 -18.89
C ARG A 113 5.60 1.12 -17.93
N VAL A 114 6.29 2.25 -18.00
CA VAL A 114 6.05 3.42 -17.16
C VAL A 114 5.83 4.60 -18.09
N LEU A 115 4.62 5.17 -18.04
CA LEU A 115 4.23 6.34 -18.81
C LEU A 115 4.31 7.57 -17.91
N ASP A 116 5.09 8.57 -18.31
CA ASP A 116 5.21 9.83 -17.59
C ASP A 116 4.08 10.77 -18.03
N LEU A 117 3.00 10.85 -17.24
CA LEU A 117 1.88 11.77 -17.55
C LEU A 117 2.29 13.24 -17.43
N VAL A 118 3.20 13.54 -16.50
CA VAL A 118 3.81 14.86 -16.29
C VAL A 118 5.26 14.63 -15.94
N HIS A 119 6.16 14.80 -16.90
CA HIS A 119 7.59 14.66 -16.63
C HIS A 119 8.11 15.85 -15.81
N PRO A 120 8.66 15.66 -14.58
CA PRO A 120 9.04 16.76 -13.69
C PRO A 120 10.05 17.72 -14.30
N SER A 121 10.93 17.25 -15.19
CA SER A 121 11.90 18.10 -15.89
C SER A 121 11.31 18.89 -17.07
N LEU A 122 10.17 18.47 -17.63
CA LEU A 122 9.49 19.18 -18.72
C LEU A 122 8.51 20.23 -18.16
N PHE A 123 7.95 19.96 -16.98
CA PHE A 123 7.00 20.82 -16.27
C PHE A 123 7.54 21.27 -14.91
N CYS A 124 8.78 21.78 -14.91
CA CYS A 124 9.44 22.26 -13.69
C CYS A 124 8.64 23.36 -12.98
N ALA A 125 8.71 23.37 -11.65
CA ALA A 125 8.23 24.49 -10.86
C ALA A 125 9.03 25.76 -11.17
N VAL A 126 8.32 26.87 -11.40
CA VAL A 126 8.91 28.18 -11.68
C VAL A 126 8.46 29.16 -10.60
N TYR A 127 9.41 29.68 -9.82
CA TYR A 127 9.12 30.64 -8.75
C TYR A 127 8.39 31.89 -9.28
N GLY A 128 7.38 32.33 -8.53
CA GLY A 128 6.52 33.46 -8.93
C GLY A 128 5.57 33.19 -10.09
N ARG A 129 5.52 31.95 -10.62
CA ARG A 129 4.59 31.54 -11.68
C ARG A 129 3.79 30.29 -11.33
N THR A 130 4.47 29.20 -10.95
CA THR A 130 3.81 27.97 -10.52
C THR A 130 3.08 28.27 -9.22
N GLN A 131 1.76 28.11 -9.24
CA GLN A 131 0.96 28.25 -8.03
C GLN A 131 1.43 27.21 -7.02
N PHE A 132 1.76 27.66 -5.82
CA PHE A 132 2.01 26.80 -4.69
C PHE A 132 0.95 27.07 -3.65
N TRP A 133 0.67 26.06 -2.83
CA TRP A 133 -0.26 26.19 -1.74
C TRP A 133 0.43 26.90 -0.57
N ASP A 134 0.16 28.19 -0.40
CA ASP A 134 0.66 28.99 0.73
C ASP A 134 -0.38 29.03 1.85
N SER A 135 -0.59 27.90 2.53
CA SER A 135 -1.43 27.87 3.74
C SER A 135 -0.56 27.84 4.99
N TRP A 136 -0.02 29.00 5.32
CA TRP A 136 0.37 29.38 6.68
C TRP A 136 -0.45 30.59 7.15
N ILE A 137 -1.78 30.45 7.18
CA ILE A 137 -2.69 31.35 7.93
C ILE A 137 -3.77 30.49 8.58
#